data_AF-A0A835IMY4-F1
#
_entry.id   AF-A0A835IMY4-F1
#
_cell.length_a   1.000
_cell.length_b   1.000
_cell.length_c   1.000
_cell.angle_alpha   90.00
_cell.angle_beta   90.00
_cell.angle_gamma   90.00
#
_symmetry.space_group_name_H-M   'P 1'
#
loop_
_entity.id
_entity.type
_entity.pdbx_description
1 polymer ?
#
loop_
_entity_poly.entity_id
_entity_poly.type
_entity_poly.pdbx_seq_one_letter_code
_entity_poly.pdbx_strand_id
1 'polypeptide(L)' 'MFEITFENEMREKSMVWQNSWVYNTRTIGVMVMVHGDDKGLVLPPKVASIQVIVVPVPYEDADMQVIFDVCSRPLWKH' A
#
# COMPACT_ATOMS: atom_id res chain seq x y z
N MET A 1 5.25 -37.37 7.83
CA MET A 1 4.90 -35.93 7.72
C MET A 1 5.76 -35.06 8.65
N PHE A 2 7.04 -35.40 8.85
CA PHE A 2 8.01 -34.70 9.73
C PHE A 2 7.80 -34.91 11.24
N GLU A 3 8.57 -35.82 11.83
CA GLU A 3 8.65 -36.10 13.28
C GLU A 3 9.47 -35.01 14.00
N ILE A 4 8.99 -33.78 13.94
CA ILE A 4 9.69 -32.64 14.55
C ILE A 4 9.48 -32.69 16.06
N THR A 5 10.51 -33.16 16.75
CA THR A 5 10.52 -33.35 18.21
C THR A 5 11.66 -32.57 18.85
N PHE A 6 11.48 -32.22 20.10
CA PHE A 6 12.54 -31.65 20.95
C PHE A 6 12.56 -32.39 22.29
N GLU A 7 13.69 -32.35 22.98
CA GLU A 7 13.79 -32.86 24.35
C GLU A 7 13.45 -31.74 25.32
N ASN A 8 12.47 -31.97 26.20
CA ASN A 8 12.07 -31.00 27.22
C ASN A 8 13.00 -31.06 28.45
N GLU A 9 12.80 -30.18 29.43
CA GLU A 9 13.62 -30.13 30.65
C GLU A 9 13.56 -31.43 31.49
N MET A 10 12.51 -32.23 31.29
CA MET A 10 12.33 -33.54 31.93
C MET A 10 12.99 -34.70 31.15
N ARG A 11 13.76 -34.40 30.10
CA ARG A 11 14.39 -35.37 29.17
C ARG A 11 13.39 -36.23 28.39
N GLU A 12 12.17 -35.73 28.22
CA GLU A 12 11.12 -36.41 27.46
C GLU A 12 11.04 -35.83 26.04
N LYS A 13 10.86 -36.70 25.05
CA LYS A 13 10.61 -36.27 23.66
C LYS A 13 9.22 -35.66 23.57
N SER A 14 9.17 -34.36 23.32
CA SER A 14 7.93 -33.59 23.16
C SER A 14 7.78 -33.14 21.71
N MET A 15 6.52 -33.04 21.26
CA MET A 15 6.18 -32.50 19.94
C MET A 15 6.17 -30.98 19.98
N VAL A 16 6.66 -30.35 18.91
CA VAL A 16 6.64 -28.90 18.79
C VAL A 16 5.23 -28.36 18.49
N TRP A 17 4.95 -27.16 18.98
CA TRP A 17 3.76 -26.40 18.60
C TRP A 17 4.09 -25.59 17.33
N GLN A 18 3.44 -25.91 16.22
CA GLN A 18 3.66 -25.20 14.95
C GLN A 18 2.46 -24.32 14.61
N ASN A 19 2.74 -23.13 14.11
CA ASN A 19 1.76 -22.24 13.50
C ASN A 19 2.19 -21.93 12.06
N SER A 20 1.23 -21.77 11.16
CA SER A 20 1.46 -21.31 9.79
C SER A 20 0.41 -20.29 9.40
N TRP A 21 0.84 -19.27 8.65
CA TRP A 21 -0.04 -18.22 8.13
C TRP A 21 0.36 -17.87 6.70
N VAL A 22 -0.60 -17.35 5.95
CA VAL A 22 -0.38 -16.91 4.57
C VAL A 22 -1.05 -15.56 4.34
N TYR A 23 -0.38 -14.71 3.58
CA TYR A 23 -0.90 -13.46 3.07
C TYR A 23 -0.50 -13.34 1.61
N ASN A 24 -1.39 -12.86 0.75
CA ASN A 24 -1.15 -12.84 -0.69
C ASN A 24 -1.79 -11.60 -1.34
N THR A 25 -1.57 -11.46 -2.65
CA THR A 25 -2.06 -10.35 -3.47
C THR A 25 -3.58 -10.29 -3.60
N ARG A 26 -4.32 -11.32 -3.18
CA ARG A 26 -5.80 -11.28 -3.11
C ARG A 26 -6.29 -10.14 -2.23
N THR A 27 -5.51 -9.77 -1.22
CA THR A 27 -5.82 -8.64 -0.32
C THR A 27 -5.90 -7.30 -1.05
N ILE A 28 -5.14 -7.12 -2.13
CA ILE A 28 -5.26 -5.96 -3.02
C ILE A 28 -6.63 -5.99 -3.71
N GLY A 29 -7.07 -7.15 -4.20
CA GLY A 29 -8.40 -7.32 -4.77
C GLY A 29 -9.52 -7.00 -3.78
N VAL A 30 -9.38 -7.40 -2.51
CA VAL A 30 -10.32 -7.02 -1.44
C VAL A 30 -10.38 -5.51 -1.24
N MET A 31 -9.22 -4.83 -1.20
CA MET A 31 -9.17 -3.37 -1.09
C MET A 31 -9.89 -2.70 -2.28
N VAL A 32 -9.71 -3.20 -3.51
CA VAL A 32 -10.42 -2.67 -4.69
C VAL A 32 -11.93 -2.84 -4.54
N MET A 33 -12.41 -4.01 -4.14
CA MET A 33 -13.84 -4.29 -4.00
C MET A 33 -14.50 -3.48 -2.88
N VAL A 34 -13.78 -3.26 -1.76
CA VAL A 34 -14.33 -2.56 -0.59
C VAL A 34 -14.42 -1.06 -0.81
N HIS A 35 -13.44 -0.47 -1.50
CA HIS A 35 -13.36 0.99 -1.63
C HIS A 35 -13.81 1.51 -3.00
N GLY A 36 -13.82 0.70 -4.05
CA GLY A 36 -14.20 1.12 -5.41
C GLY A 36 -15.64 1.63 -5.52
N ASP A 37 -15.86 2.57 -6.43
CA ASP A 37 -17.16 3.18 -6.73
C ASP A 37 -17.42 3.24 -8.24
N ASP A 38 -18.52 3.87 -8.67
CA ASP A 38 -18.88 4.00 -10.09
C ASP A 38 -17.89 4.83 -10.91
N LYS A 39 -17.03 5.63 -10.26
CA LYS A 39 -15.98 6.43 -10.91
C LYS A 39 -14.66 5.65 -11.02
N GLY A 40 -14.53 4.53 -10.31
CA GLY A 40 -13.42 3.59 -10.42
C GLY A 40 -12.70 3.32 -9.09
N LEU A 41 -11.36 3.38 -9.12
CA LEU A 41 -10.53 3.03 -7.97
C LEU A 41 -10.51 4.13 -6.92
N VAL A 42 -10.80 3.76 -5.67
CA VAL A 42 -10.53 4.59 -4.49
C VAL A 42 -9.46 3.89 -3.67
N LEU A 43 -8.24 4.42 -3.67
CA LEU A 43 -7.10 3.84 -2.96
C LEU A 43 -6.91 4.52 -1.61
N PRO A 44 -6.77 3.76 -0.50
CA PRO A 44 -6.40 4.34 0.78
C PRO A 44 -5.08 5.12 0.69
N PRO A 45 -4.95 6.31 1.33
CA PRO A 45 -3.78 7.18 1.18
C PRO A 45 -2.44 6.50 1.48
N LYS A 46 -2.41 5.53 2.39
CA LYS A 46 -1.18 4.81 2.78
C LYS A 46 -0.61 3.90 1.69
N VAL A 47 -1.41 3.52 0.69
CA VAL A 47 -1.02 2.57 -0.37
C VAL A 47 -1.19 3.14 -1.78
N ALA A 48 -1.74 4.36 -1.91
CA ALA A 48 -1.83 5.05 -3.20
C ALA A 48 -0.43 5.44 -3.70
N SER A 49 -0.08 5.03 -4.92
CA SER A 49 1.21 5.37 -5.52
C SER A 49 1.39 6.88 -5.73
N ILE A 50 0.29 7.58 -6.02
CA ILE A 50 0.23 9.04 -6.08
C ILE A 50 -0.89 9.44 -5.13
N GLN A 51 -0.53 10.10 -4.04
CA GLN A 51 -1.50 10.57 -3.04
C GLN A 51 -2.16 11.88 -3.47
N VAL A 52 -1.39 12.75 -4.15
CA VAL A 52 -1.81 14.07 -4.60
C VAL A 52 -1.31 14.28 -6.02
N ILE A 53 -2.21 14.68 -6.92
CA ILE A 53 -1.89 15.10 -8.28
C ILE A 53 -2.25 16.57 -8.45
N VAL A 54 -1.32 17.37 -8.98
CA VAL A 54 -1.53 18.79 -9.25
C VAL A 54 -1.88 18.93 -10.73
N VAL A 55 -3.09 19.41 -11.03
CA VAL A 55 -3.59 19.58 -12.40
C VAL A 55 -3.61 21.07 -12.73
N PRO A 56 -2.73 21.58 -13.62
CA PRO A 56 -2.77 22.98 -14.03
C PRO A 56 -4.00 23.22 -14.92
N VAL A 57 -4.74 24.30 -14.64
CA VAL A 57 -5.90 24.71 -15.44
C VAL A 57 -5.55 26.02 -16.16
N PRO A 58 -5.27 25.98 -17.48
CA PRO A 58 -4.99 27.19 -18.23
C PRO A 58 -6.26 28.03 -18.42
N TYR A 59 -6.09 29.34 -18.46
CA TYR A 59 -7.14 30.32 -18.79
C TYR A 59 -6.65 31.20 -19.95
N GLU A 60 -7.57 31.85 -20.67
CA GLU A 60 -7.19 32.81 -21.72
C GLU A 60 -6.29 33.90 -21.12
N ASP A 61 -5.20 34.21 -21.82
CA ASP A 61 -4.14 35.16 -21.42
C ASP A 61 -3.25 34.75 -20.23
N ALA A 62 -3.38 33.53 -19.70
CA ALA A 62 -2.50 33.04 -18.63
C ALA A 62 -1.19 32.43 -19.17
N ASP A 63 -0.06 32.78 -18.54
CA ASP A 63 1.23 32.17 -18.85
C ASP A 63 1.32 30.74 -18.29
N MET A 64 1.18 29.76 -19.17
CA MET A 64 1.24 28.34 -18.84
C MET A 64 2.62 27.91 -18.29
N GLN A 65 3.71 28.58 -18.68
CA GLN A 65 5.05 28.25 -18.16
C GLN A 65 5.18 28.60 -16.69
N VAL A 66 4.64 29.76 -16.28
CA VAL A 66 4.63 30.18 -14.88
C VAL A 66 3.82 29.21 -14.03
N ILE A 67 2.64 28.80 -14.52
CA ILE A 67 1.78 27.85 -13.82
C ILE A 67 2.50 26.50 -13.65
N PHE A 68 3.12 25.99 -14.71
CA PHE A 68 3.85 24.72 -14.66
C PHE A 68 5.07 24.80 -13.73
N ASP A 69 5.82 25.91 -13.75
CA ASP A 69 6.94 26.14 -12.84
C ASP A 69 6.46 26.07 -11.39
N VAL A 70 5.36 26.73 -11.04
CA VAL A 70 4.80 26.69 -9.68
C VAL A 70 4.36 25.28 -9.30
N CYS A 71 3.66 24.57 -10.17
CA CYS A 71 3.19 23.20 -9.91
C CYS A 71 4.33 22.18 -9.75
N SER A 72 5.46 22.40 -10.43
CA SER A 72 6.63 21.52 -10.36
C SER A 72 7.53 21.78 -9.15
N ARG A 73 7.31 22.88 -8.41
CA ARG A 73 8.07 23.18 -7.20
C ARG A 73 7.79 22.12 -6.12
N PRO A 74 8.84 21.52 -5.53
CA PRO A 74 8.66 20.55 -4.46
C PRO A 74 8.05 21.22 -3.22
N LEU A 75 6.89 20.72 -2.78
CA LEU A 75 6.11 21.24 -1.65
C LEU A 75 6.77 21.08 -0.27
N TRP A 76 7.95 20.45 -0.22
CA TRP A 76 8.65 20.06 1.01
C TRP A 76 9.86 20.94 1.34
N LYS A 77 10.17 21.95 0.53
CA LYS A 77 11.25 22.90 0.81
C LYS A 77 10.77 23.97 1.81
N HIS A 78 10.85 23.63 3.09
CA HIS A 78 11.07 24.57 4.18
C HIS A 78 12.43 24.28 4.81
#